data_AF-A0A0G0UCJ0-F1
#
_entry.id   AF-A0A0G0UCJ0-F1
#
_cell.length_a   1.000
_cell.length_b   1.000
_cell.length_c   1.000
_cell.angle_alpha   90.00
_cell.angle_beta   90.00
_cell.angle_gamma   90.00
#
_symmetry.space_group_name_H-M   'P 1'
#
loop_
_entity.id
_entity.type
_entity.pdbx_description
1 polymer ?
#
loop_
_entity_poly.entity_id
_entity_poly.type
_entity_poly.pdbx_seq_one_letter_code
_entity_poly.pdbx_strand_id
1 'polypeptide(L)'
;MREFENHEEIKTEQLTTDVFEKLLLEDYPQHSALYVLSHLNLVADGVWNREKFFAKTNKDFIKDVEQYLKRYCELRRLRRPDKQSEYIIKMEKIIDDLVAELKKSLEHRDDLRKIYRIVRRFETEAGMKMQTIPYFE
;
A
#
# COMPACT_ATOMS: atom_id res chain seq x y z
N MET A 1 28.06 34.80 -27.61
CA MET A 1 26.87 34.34 -26.86
C MET A 1 26.00 33.50 -27.78
N ARG A 2 26.00 32.19 -27.59
CA ARG A 2 24.90 31.29 -27.99
C ARG A 2 24.82 30.23 -26.90
N GLU A 3 23.84 30.40 -26.02
CA GLU A 3 23.42 29.39 -25.06
C GLU A 3 22.77 28.28 -25.86
N PHE A 4 23.41 27.12 -25.89
CA PHE A 4 22.74 25.88 -26.27
C PHE A 4 22.29 25.25 -24.96
N GLU A 5 21.06 25.53 -24.56
CA GLU A 5 20.34 24.72 -23.58
C GLU A 5 20.13 23.34 -24.22
N ASN A 6 21.11 22.45 -24.01
CA ASN A 6 20.91 21.02 -24.19
C ASN A 6 19.95 20.57 -23.09
N HIS A 7 18.65 20.68 -23.36
CA HIS A 7 17.66 19.86 -22.69
C HIS A 7 17.91 18.42 -23.13
N GLU A 8 18.77 17.71 -22.39
CA GLU A 8 18.76 16.25 -22.42
C GLU A 8 17.33 15.83 -22.05
N GLU A 9 16.57 15.37 -23.04
CA GLU A 9 15.39 14.54 -22.78
C GLU A 9 15.89 13.33 -22.01
N ILE A 10 15.79 13.39 -20.67
CA ILE A 10 15.99 12.24 -19.81
C ILE A 10 14.94 11.23 -20.26
N LYS A 11 15.35 10.26 -21.10
CA LYS A 11 14.54 9.12 -21.49
C LYS A 11 14.20 8.35 -20.21
N THR A 12 13.07 8.71 -19.62
CA THR A 12 12.52 8.03 -18.45
C THR A 12 12.09 6.66 -18.95
N GLU A 13 12.83 5.62 -18.57
CA GLU A 13 12.50 4.25 -18.93
C GLU A 13 11.12 3.89 -18.37
N GLN A 14 10.30 3.21 -19.17
CA GLN A 14 9.03 2.69 -18.68
C GLN A 14 9.28 1.41 -17.89
N LEU A 15 8.50 1.22 -16.82
CA LEU A 15 8.38 -0.09 -16.21
C LEU A 15 7.84 -1.06 -17.27
N THR A 16 8.55 -2.17 -17.47
CA THR A 16 7.98 -3.30 -18.22
C THR A 16 6.75 -3.80 -17.48
N THR A 17 5.74 -4.26 -18.21
CA THR A 17 4.52 -4.83 -17.62
C THR A 17 4.86 -5.88 -16.57
N ASP A 18 5.75 -6.83 -16.85
CA ASP A 18 6.11 -7.90 -15.91
C ASP A 18 6.66 -7.38 -14.56
N VAL A 19 7.56 -6.40 -14.58
CA VAL A 19 8.08 -5.76 -13.35
C VAL A 19 6.98 -4.99 -12.63
N PHE A 20 6.08 -4.35 -13.38
CA PHE A 20 4.92 -3.65 -12.82
C PHE A 20 3.95 -4.61 -12.12
N GLU A 21 3.64 -5.76 -12.74
CA GLU A 21 2.79 -6.79 -12.15
C GLU A 21 3.43 -7.35 -10.88
N LYS A 22 4.73 -7.66 -10.92
CA LYS A 22 5.46 -8.13 -9.75
C LYS A 22 5.46 -7.12 -8.61
N LEU A 23 5.68 -5.84 -8.91
CA LEU A 23 5.64 -4.76 -7.91
C LEU A 23 4.28 -4.66 -7.23
N LEU A 24 3.19 -4.83 -7.98
CA LEU A 24 1.84 -4.77 -7.43
C LEU A 24 1.44 -6.00 -6.64
N LEU A 25 1.90 -7.18 -7.03
CA LEU A 25 1.49 -8.43 -6.41
C LEU A 25 2.38 -8.82 -5.22
N GLU A 26 3.65 -8.40 -5.26
CA GLU A 26 4.64 -8.81 -4.26
C GLU A 26 5.10 -7.66 -3.37
N ASP A 27 5.40 -6.48 -3.90
CA ASP A 27 6.03 -5.42 -3.10
C ASP A 27 5.03 -4.44 -2.48
N TYR A 28 3.98 -4.06 -3.21
CA TYR A 28 3.22 -2.87 -2.86
C TYR A 28 2.20 -3.05 -1.72
N PRO A 29 1.16 -3.89 -1.88
CA PRO A 29 0.03 -3.86 -0.97
C PRO A 29 0.41 -4.37 0.44
N GLN A 30 1.59 -4.99 0.55
CA GLN A 30 2.19 -5.38 1.83
C GLN A 30 2.40 -4.16 2.72
N HIS A 31 2.85 -3.01 2.20
CA HIS A 31 3.26 -1.90 3.07
C HIS A 31 2.12 -1.27 3.87
N SER A 32 0.95 -1.04 3.25
CA SER A 32 -0.22 -0.46 3.92
C SER A 32 -0.80 -1.39 4.98
N ALA A 33 -1.00 -2.67 4.63
CA ALA A 33 -1.54 -3.67 5.54
C ALA A 33 -0.55 -4.04 6.65
N LEU A 34 0.73 -4.26 6.33
CA LEU A 34 1.78 -4.59 7.30
C LEU A 34 2.04 -3.44 8.29
N TYR A 35 1.95 -2.18 7.85
CA TYR A 35 2.05 -1.04 8.75
C TYR A 35 1.02 -1.15 9.88
N VAL A 36 -0.26 -1.34 9.53
CA VAL A 36 -1.33 -1.49 10.53
C VAL A 36 -1.18 -2.79 11.32
N LEU A 37 -0.80 -3.89 10.68
CA LEU A 37 -0.58 -5.18 11.34
C LEU A 37 0.53 -5.09 12.40
N SER A 38 1.63 -4.38 12.13
CA SER A 38 2.71 -4.17 13.08
C SER A 38 2.24 -3.42 14.34
N HIS A 39 1.35 -2.45 14.17
CA HIS A 39 0.76 -1.71 15.27
C HIS A 39 -0.27 -2.54 16.05
N LEU A 40 -1.02 -3.40 15.38
CA LEU A 40 -1.92 -4.37 16.04
C LEU A 40 -1.12 -5.39 16.86
N ASN A 41 0.04 -5.85 16.38
CA ASN A 41 0.94 -6.71 17.15
C ASN A 41 1.38 -6.05 18.46
N LEU A 42 1.75 -4.76 18.43
CA LEU A 42 2.09 -4.03 19.65
C LEU A 42 0.92 -3.95 20.65
N VAL A 43 -0.33 -3.97 20.16
CA VAL A 43 -1.51 -4.08 21.03
C VAL A 43 -1.65 -5.49 21.61
N ALA A 44 -1.50 -6.52 20.78
CA ALA A 44 -1.58 -7.91 21.21
C ALA A 44 -0.50 -8.28 22.24
N ASP A 45 0.70 -7.72 22.09
CA ASP A 45 1.82 -7.88 23.02
C ASP A 45 1.65 -7.06 24.32
N GLY A 46 0.56 -6.30 24.46
CA GLY A 46 0.28 -5.47 25.64
C GLY A 46 1.13 -4.18 25.73
N VAL A 47 1.95 -3.89 24.72
CA VAL A 47 2.80 -2.69 24.67
C VAL A 47 1.97 -1.43 24.44
N TRP A 48 0.94 -1.55 23.59
CA TRP A 48 -0.01 -0.48 23.27
C TRP A 48 -1.42 -0.83 23.73
N ASN A 49 -2.16 0.18 24.15
CA ASN A 49 -3.60 0.10 24.31
C ASN A 49 -4.29 0.67 23.06
N ARG A 50 -5.63 0.57 23.01
CA ARG A 50 -6.43 1.08 21.90
C ARG A 50 -6.22 2.57 21.62
N GLU A 51 -6.10 3.39 22.66
CA GLU A 51 -5.89 4.84 22.49
C GLU A 51 -4.53 5.14 21.86
N LYS A 52 -3.48 4.46 22.34
CA LYS A 52 -2.12 4.59 21.81
C LYS A 52 -2.02 4.10 20.37
N PHE A 53 -2.75 3.03 20.02
CA PHE A 53 -2.88 2.58 18.64
C PHE A 53 -3.40 3.69 17.72
N PHE A 54 -4.54 4.33 18.04
CA PHE A 54 -5.09 5.39 17.20
C PHE A 54 -4.25 6.68 17.21
N ALA A 55 -3.55 6.96 18.30
CA ALA A 55 -2.64 8.11 18.36
C ALA A 55 -1.36 7.92 17.52
N LYS A 56 -0.92 6.67 17.31
CA LYS A 56 0.33 6.34 16.61
C LYS A 56 0.15 5.81 15.20
N THR A 57 -1.03 5.29 14.86
CA THR A 57 -1.34 4.78 13.52
C THR A 57 -1.82 5.93 12.64
N ASN A 58 -0.93 6.47 11.82
CA ASN A 58 -1.26 7.57 10.92
C ASN A 58 -1.82 7.03 9.61
N LYS A 59 -3.09 7.35 9.31
CA LYS A 59 -3.78 6.97 8.08
C LYS A 59 -3.08 7.50 6.81
N ASP A 60 -2.30 8.58 6.90
CA ASP A 60 -1.59 9.16 5.77
C ASP A 60 -0.38 8.31 5.31
N PHE A 61 0.10 7.39 6.15
CA PHE A 61 1.11 6.40 5.73
C PHE A 61 0.51 5.24 4.93
N ILE A 62 -0.80 5.05 5.01
CA ILE A 62 -1.51 4.07 4.21
C ILE A 62 -1.70 4.70 2.83
N LYS A 63 -1.04 4.14 1.83
CA LYS A 63 -1.12 4.63 0.45
C LYS A 63 -2.08 3.74 -0.34
N ASP A 64 -2.69 4.33 -1.37
CA ASP A 64 -3.34 3.63 -2.47
C ASP A 64 -2.34 3.36 -3.61
N VAL A 65 -2.73 2.49 -4.53
CA VAL A 65 -1.86 1.99 -5.61
C VAL A 65 -1.23 3.11 -6.40
N GLU A 66 -2.04 4.11 -6.77
CA GLU A 66 -1.57 5.26 -7.51
C GLU A 66 -0.49 6.04 -6.74
N GLN A 67 -0.72 6.36 -5.46
CA GLN A 67 0.22 7.11 -4.63
C GLN A 67 1.57 6.40 -4.50
N TYR A 68 1.55 5.09 -4.34
CA TYR A 68 2.79 4.34 -4.23
C TYR A 68 3.54 4.24 -5.54
N LEU A 69 2.85 3.88 -6.62
CA LEU A 69 3.50 3.73 -7.92
C LEU A 69 4.06 5.06 -8.39
N LYS A 70 3.36 6.17 -8.13
CA LYS A 70 3.87 7.52 -8.36
C LYS A 70 5.19 7.74 -7.63
N ARG A 71 5.23 7.48 -6.31
CA ARG A 71 6.45 7.63 -5.52
C ARG A 71 7.58 6.70 -5.97
N TYR A 72 7.27 5.45 -6.30
CA TYR A 72 8.23 4.46 -6.79
C TYR A 72 8.84 4.93 -8.12
N CYS A 73 8.00 5.39 -9.05
CA CYS A 73 8.41 5.91 -10.35
C CYS A 73 9.26 7.19 -10.21
N GLU A 74 8.86 8.12 -9.35
CA GLU A 74 9.63 9.35 -9.07
C GLU A 74 11.02 9.04 -8.53
N LEU A 75 11.13 8.16 -7.53
CA LEU A 75 12.40 7.79 -6.91
C LEU A 75 13.36 7.09 -7.88
N ARG A 76 12.82 6.32 -8.83
CA ARG A 76 13.62 5.55 -9.79
C ARG A 76 13.74 6.21 -11.16
N ARG A 77 13.14 7.39 -11.36
CA ARG A 77 13.03 8.07 -12.66
C ARG A 77 12.46 7.14 -13.74
N LEU A 78 11.35 6.48 -13.40
CA LEU A 78 10.61 5.58 -14.29
C LEU A 78 9.25 6.17 -14.64
N ARG A 79 8.61 5.65 -15.69
CA ARG A 79 7.20 5.91 -16.02
C ARG A 79 6.36 4.65 -15.87
N ARG A 80 5.09 4.81 -15.47
CA ARG A 80 4.12 3.70 -15.49
C ARG A 80 3.95 3.20 -16.93
N PRO A 81 3.63 1.90 -17.13
CA PRO A 81 3.28 1.39 -18.45
C PRO A 81 2.01 2.07 -18.98
N ASP A 82 1.97 2.35 -20.28
CA ASP A 82 0.76 2.94 -20.91
C ASP A 82 -0.38 1.92 -21.08
N LYS A 83 -0.07 0.63 -21.02
CA LYS A 83 -1.02 -0.48 -21.13
C LYS A 83 -0.85 -1.44 -19.97
N GLN A 84 -1.96 -1.78 -19.34
CA GLN A 84 -2.04 -2.73 -18.24
C GLN A 84 -2.97 -3.88 -18.62
N SER A 85 -2.73 -5.06 -18.07
CA SER A 85 -3.63 -6.20 -18.22
C SER A 85 -4.92 -5.97 -17.43
N GLU A 86 -6.05 -6.57 -17.85
CA GLU A 86 -7.32 -6.48 -17.12
C GLU A 86 -7.21 -7.04 -15.70
N TYR A 87 -6.38 -8.06 -15.53
CA TYR A 87 -6.07 -8.64 -14.21
C TYR A 87 -5.48 -7.59 -13.28
N ILE A 88 -4.49 -6.83 -13.74
CA ILE A 88 -3.87 -5.77 -12.96
C ILE A 88 -4.88 -4.68 -12.60
N ILE A 89 -5.67 -4.19 -13.56
CA ILE A 89 -6.69 -3.18 -13.30
C ILE A 89 -7.66 -3.65 -12.20
N LYS A 90 -8.05 -4.93 -12.23
CA LYS A 90 -8.90 -5.53 -11.19
C LYS A 90 -8.19 -5.57 -9.82
N MET A 91 -6.92 -5.96 -9.79
CA MET A 91 -6.14 -6.02 -8.56
C MET A 91 -5.90 -4.65 -7.94
N GLU A 92 -5.61 -3.63 -8.77
CA GLU A 92 -5.47 -2.25 -8.29
C GLU A 92 -6.75 -1.80 -7.58
N LYS A 93 -7.90 -2.05 -8.21
CA LYS A 93 -9.21 -1.73 -7.62
C LYS A 93 -9.48 -2.43 -6.29
N ILE A 94 -9.20 -3.73 -6.19
CA ILE A 94 -9.37 -4.49 -4.93
C ILE A 94 -8.52 -3.87 -3.81
N ILE A 95 -7.25 -3.58 -4.11
CA ILE A 95 -6.33 -2.99 -3.14
C ILE A 95 -6.81 -1.61 -2.71
N ASP A 96 -7.23 -0.76 -3.65
CA ASP A 96 -7.70 0.59 -3.37
C ASP A 96 -8.99 0.60 -2.54
N ASP A 97 -9.93 -0.31 -2.83
CA ASP A 97 -11.14 -0.50 -2.04
C ASP A 97 -10.82 -0.89 -0.59
N LEU A 98 -9.88 -1.83 -0.39
CA LEU A 98 -9.42 -2.24 0.95
C LEU A 98 -8.67 -1.13 1.68
N VAL A 99 -7.82 -0.36 0.99
CA VAL A 99 -7.12 0.79 1.56
C VAL A 99 -8.10 1.87 2.00
N ALA A 100 -9.11 2.17 1.17
CA ALA A 100 -10.14 3.14 1.51
C ALA A 100 -10.95 2.70 2.73
N GLU A 101 -11.33 1.43 2.80
CA GLU A 101 -12.03 0.86 3.96
C GLU A 101 -11.16 0.92 5.23
N LEU A 102 -9.88 0.58 5.14
CA LEU A 102 -8.95 0.61 6.25
C LEU A 102 -8.76 2.04 6.79
N LYS A 103 -8.53 3.01 5.90
CA LYS A 103 -8.41 4.44 6.27
C LYS A 103 -9.68 4.92 6.98
N LYS A 104 -10.85 4.57 6.45
CA LYS A 104 -12.15 4.93 7.02
C LYS A 104 -12.34 4.31 8.41
N SER A 105 -11.95 3.05 8.61
CA SER A 105 -12.02 2.40 9.92
C SER A 105 -11.07 3.02 10.94
N LEU A 106 -9.88 3.47 10.53
CA LEU A 106 -8.97 4.19 11.42
C LEU A 106 -9.52 5.57 11.80
N GLU A 107 -10.11 6.28 10.84
CA GLU A 107 -10.73 7.60 11.06
C GLU A 107 -11.92 7.53 12.03
N HIS A 108 -12.79 6.54 11.86
CA HIS A 108 -13.92 6.32 12.76
C HIS A 108 -13.54 5.67 14.10
N ARG A 109 -12.27 5.30 14.27
CA ARG A 109 -11.77 4.56 15.43
C ARG A 109 -12.59 3.30 15.70
N ASP A 110 -12.82 2.53 14.65
CA ASP A 110 -13.56 1.27 14.73
C ASP A 110 -12.93 0.28 15.74
N ASP A 111 -13.65 -0.80 16.04
CA ASP A 111 -13.10 -1.88 16.86
C ASP A 111 -11.82 -2.48 16.23
N LEU A 112 -10.83 -2.81 17.07
CA LEU A 112 -9.54 -3.30 16.60
C LEU A 112 -9.66 -4.65 15.88
N ARG A 113 -10.62 -5.51 16.24
CA ARG A 113 -10.89 -6.76 15.51
C ARG A 113 -11.49 -6.47 14.14
N LYS A 114 -12.32 -5.43 14.00
CA LYS A 114 -12.81 -5.00 12.69
C LYS A 114 -11.67 -4.53 11.80
N ILE A 115 -10.76 -3.70 12.34
CA ILE A 115 -9.56 -3.25 11.62
C ILE A 115 -8.68 -4.44 11.23
N TYR A 116 -8.46 -5.39 12.15
CA TYR A 116 -7.71 -6.61 11.85
C TYR A 116 -8.36 -7.44 10.73
N ARG A 117 -9.69 -7.59 10.72
CA ARG A 117 -10.41 -8.29 9.64
C ARG A 117 -10.21 -7.64 8.29
N ILE A 118 -10.22 -6.30 8.21
CA ILE A 118 -9.91 -5.58 6.97
C ILE A 118 -8.47 -5.87 6.55
N VAL A 119 -7.51 -5.82 7.48
CA VAL A 119 -6.11 -6.19 7.22
C VAL A 119 -6.00 -7.63 6.73
N ARG A 120 -6.78 -8.59 7.26
CA ARG A 120 -6.76 -9.98 6.79
C ARG A 120 -7.32 -10.17 5.38
N ARG A 121 -8.26 -9.32 4.94
CA ARG A 121 -8.82 -9.40 3.58
C ARG A 121 -7.80 -9.12 2.49
N PHE A 122 -6.75 -8.36 2.79
CA PHE A 122 -5.60 -8.20 1.89
C PHE A 122 -4.90 -9.54 1.58
N GLU A 123 -4.92 -10.54 2.48
CA GLU A 123 -4.41 -11.88 2.19
C GLU A 123 -5.34 -12.65 1.26
N THR A 124 -6.64 -12.65 1.56
CA THR A 124 -7.62 -13.46 0.84
C THR A 124 -8.02 -12.88 -0.51
N GLU A 125 -8.04 -11.55 -0.64
CA GLU A 125 -8.54 -10.85 -1.84
C GLU A 125 -7.39 -10.34 -2.71
N ALA A 126 -6.21 -10.06 -2.13
CA ALA A 126 -5.04 -9.58 -2.86
C ALA A 126 -3.84 -10.56 -2.84
N GLY A 127 -3.99 -11.76 -2.25
CA GLY A 127 -2.99 -12.82 -2.32
C GLY A 127 -1.76 -12.62 -1.44
N MET A 128 -1.79 -11.67 -0.51
CA MET A 128 -0.63 -11.32 0.30
C MET A 128 -0.51 -12.16 1.56
N LYS A 129 0.59 -12.89 1.69
CA LYS A 129 0.88 -13.63 2.91
C LYS A 129 1.14 -12.68 4.07
N MET A 130 0.36 -12.79 5.13
CA MET A 130 0.56 -12.02 6.36
C MET A 130 0.59 -12.96 7.57
N GLN A 131 1.37 -12.58 8.58
CA GLN A 131 1.34 -13.26 9.86
C GLN A 131 -0.02 -13.05 10.54
N THR A 132 -0.51 -14.09 11.21
CA THR A 132 -1.73 -14.02 12.02
C THR A 132 -1.41 -13.53 13.42
N ILE A 133 -2.38 -12.84 14.03
CA ILE A 133 -2.32 -12.39 15.42
C ILE A 133 -3.47 -13.09 16.17
N PRO A 134 -3.19 -14.19 16.90
CA PRO A 134 -4.23 -15.01 17.55
C PRO A 134 -5.16 -14.23 18.47
N TYR A 135 -4.67 -13.13 19.07
CA TYR A 135 -5.46 -12.24 19.91
C TYR A 135 -6.71 -11.65 19.22
N PHE A 136 -6.65 -11.47 17.89
CA PHE A 136 -7.73 -10.86 17.10
C PHE A 136 -8.53 -11.85 16.24
N GLU A 137 -8.22 -13.16 16.31
CA GLU A 137 -9.01 -14.20 15.66
C GLU A 137 -10.43 -14.35 16.25
#